data_AF-A0A7C6YE86-F1
#
_entry.id   AF-A0A7C6YE86-F1
#
_cell.length_a   1.000
_cell.length_b   1.000
_cell.length_c   1.000
_cell.angle_alpha   90.00
_cell.angle_beta   90.00
_cell.angle_gamma   90.00
#
_symmetry.space_group_name_H-M   'P 1'
#
loop_
_entity.id
_entity.type
_entity.pdbx_description
1 polymer ?
#
loop_
_entity_poly.entity_id
_entity_poly.type
_entity_poly.pdbx_seq_one_letter_code
_entity_poly.pdbx_strand_id
1 'polypeptide(L)'
;MSRDPETGLPEHFLADMARRSPYGTHPDVRDAALAPFSEASHEAAVNLLTKALRRLSEGDAEKADRMIARAAALPFDEREHAWPGTGMAEQMLFDLLADQAEEVAAFLDGDWEDDEWDEDLGEIDEGFPVPLEPVVAYVAEQVGPAEGVALRDAVETVADDGALYGIGPEQAGRLREAVAALPVGPSGRAIGPEAGAAERESVIRAHLMVYLRVAVETRS
;
A
#
# COMPACT_ATOMS: atom_id res chain seq x y z
N MET A 1 3.47 27.51 -35.13
CA MET A 1 3.17 27.01 -33.77
C MET A 1 3.59 28.09 -32.80
N SER A 2 2.63 28.64 -32.06
CA SER A 2 2.91 29.68 -31.07
C SER A 2 3.71 29.07 -29.91
N ARG A 3 4.74 29.79 -29.45
CA ARG A 3 5.64 29.39 -28.37
C ARG A 3 5.64 30.50 -27.34
N ASP A 4 5.68 30.12 -26.08
CA ASP A 4 5.76 31.07 -24.99
C ASP A 4 7.10 31.85 -25.07
N PRO A 5 7.06 33.20 -25.02
CA PRO A 5 8.25 34.02 -25.24
C PRO A 5 9.24 34.01 -24.07
N GLU A 6 8.85 33.53 -22.88
CA GLU A 6 9.72 33.45 -21.70
C GLU A 6 10.42 32.09 -21.57
N THR A 7 9.72 31.01 -21.90
CA THR A 7 10.22 29.63 -21.72
C THR A 7 10.61 28.95 -23.03
N GLY A 8 10.18 29.49 -24.18
CA GLY A 8 10.43 28.91 -25.50
C GLY A 8 9.71 27.59 -25.78
N LEU A 9 8.89 27.11 -24.84
CA LEU A 9 8.15 25.86 -24.95
C LEU A 9 6.88 26.04 -25.81
N PRO A 10 6.44 24.99 -26.53
CA PRO A 10 5.16 25.02 -27.22
C PRO A 10 3.99 25.20 -26.24
N GLU A 11 3.04 26.09 -26.55
CA GLU A 11 1.89 26.37 -25.68
C GLU A 11 1.08 25.12 -25.29
N HIS A 12 0.95 24.14 -26.20
CA HIS A 12 0.27 22.88 -25.90
C HIS A 12 1.00 22.03 -24.85
N PHE A 13 2.33 22.13 -24.78
CA PHE A 13 3.16 21.43 -23.80
C PHE A 13 3.04 22.08 -22.43
N LEU A 14 2.98 23.42 -22.37
CA LEU A 14 2.68 24.16 -21.13
C LEU A 14 1.25 23.90 -20.64
N ALA A 15 0.28 23.76 -21.55
CA ALA A 15 -1.09 23.39 -21.20
C ALA A 15 -1.21 21.92 -20.73
N ASP A 16 -0.37 21.02 -21.21
CA ASP A 16 -0.28 19.65 -20.70
C ASP A 16 0.43 19.59 -19.35
N MET A 17 1.50 20.36 -19.17
CA MET A 17 2.15 20.53 -17.88
C MET A 17 1.26 21.22 -16.85
N ALA A 18 0.46 22.21 -17.21
CA ALA A 18 -0.51 22.84 -16.30
C ALA A 18 -1.64 21.86 -15.90
N ARG A 19 -1.95 20.88 -16.75
CA ARG A 19 -2.88 19.78 -16.44
C ARG A 19 -2.25 18.68 -15.60
N ARG A 20 -0.91 18.54 -15.60
CA ARG A 20 -0.14 17.49 -14.90
C ARG A 20 0.65 18.00 -13.70
N SER A 21 0.77 19.31 -13.53
CA SER A 21 1.47 19.93 -12.42
C SER A 21 0.58 19.91 -11.19
N PRO A 22 1.08 19.49 -10.02
CA PRO A 22 0.30 19.46 -8.77
C PRO A 22 -0.07 20.85 -8.24
N TYR A 23 0.28 21.94 -8.94
CA TYR A 23 0.12 23.32 -8.46
C TYR A 23 -0.42 24.29 -9.52
N GLY A 24 -1.50 23.92 -10.23
CA GLY A 24 -2.29 24.85 -11.06
C GLY A 24 -3.48 25.42 -10.26
N THR A 25 -3.48 26.73 -9.99
CA THR A 25 -4.42 27.48 -9.12
C THR A 25 -5.94 27.18 -9.27
N HIS A 26 -6.62 27.04 -8.09
CA HIS A 26 -8.06 26.91 -7.72
C HIS A 26 -8.61 25.46 -7.58
N PRO A 27 -8.99 24.95 -6.37
CA PRO A 27 -9.92 25.53 -5.36
C PRO A 27 -9.38 25.47 -3.91
N ASP A 28 -8.22 26.07 -3.66
CA ASP A 28 -7.38 25.79 -2.48
C ASP A 28 -7.91 26.25 -1.10
N VAL A 29 -9.06 26.94 -1.01
CA VAL A 29 -9.59 27.41 0.29
C VAL A 29 -10.43 26.34 1.00
N ARG A 30 -11.11 25.46 0.24
CA ARG A 30 -11.88 24.35 0.83
C ARG A 30 -10.95 23.19 1.21
N ASP A 31 -10.01 22.88 0.34
CA ASP A 31 -9.13 21.71 0.51
C ASP A 31 -8.02 21.95 1.54
N ALA A 32 -7.60 23.20 1.72
CA ALA A 32 -6.67 23.57 2.80
C ALA A 32 -7.31 23.45 4.19
N ALA A 33 -8.63 23.70 4.33
CA ALA A 33 -9.33 23.52 5.59
C ALA A 33 -9.60 22.03 5.91
N LEU A 34 -9.70 21.18 4.88
CA LEU A 34 -9.89 19.74 5.02
C LEU A 34 -8.58 18.99 5.28
N ALA A 35 -7.42 19.54 4.89
CA ALA A 35 -6.13 18.87 5.03
C ALA A 35 -5.81 18.41 6.47
N PRO A 36 -5.97 19.23 7.53
CA PRO A 36 -5.68 18.78 8.90
C PRO A 36 -6.66 17.71 9.41
N PHE A 37 -7.91 17.71 8.93
CA PHE A 37 -8.89 16.68 9.29
C PHE A 37 -8.55 15.34 8.61
N SER A 38 -8.10 15.39 7.36
CA SER A 38 -7.64 14.23 6.61
C SER A 38 -6.43 13.59 7.28
N GLU A 39 -5.41 14.40 7.59
CA GLU A 39 -4.19 13.96 8.27
C GLU A 39 -4.49 13.31 9.63
N ALA A 40 -5.26 13.99 10.49
CA ALA A 40 -5.65 13.45 11.79
C ALA A 40 -6.46 12.14 11.68
N SER A 41 -7.29 12.00 10.63
CA SER A 41 -8.08 10.79 10.42
C SER A 41 -7.22 9.62 9.93
N HIS A 42 -6.22 9.89 9.07
CA HIS A 42 -5.22 8.92 8.66
C HIS A 42 -4.38 8.45 9.86
N GLU A 43 -3.85 9.37 10.65
CA GLU A 43 -3.09 9.03 11.87
C GLU A 43 -3.93 8.19 12.85
N ALA A 44 -5.20 8.54 13.03
CA ALA A 44 -6.11 7.78 13.88
C ALA A 44 -6.35 6.36 13.33
N ALA A 45 -6.54 6.23 12.01
CA ALA A 45 -6.71 4.94 11.34
C ALA A 45 -5.45 4.07 11.51
N VAL A 46 -4.27 4.56 11.15
CA VAL A 46 -3.00 3.84 11.30
C VAL A 46 -2.82 3.36 12.74
N ASN A 47 -3.01 4.25 13.73
CA ASN A 47 -2.89 3.90 15.14
C ASN A 47 -3.84 2.76 15.57
N LEU A 48 -5.05 2.71 15.03
CA LEU A 48 -6.02 1.64 15.32
C LEU A 48 -5.64 0.34 14.61
N LEU A 49 -5.22 0.42 13.34
CA LEU A 49 -4.86 -0.72 12.51
C LEU A 49 -3.56 -1.40 12.96
N THR A 50 -2.52 -0.63 13.31
CA THR A 50 -1.30 -1.19 13.94
C THR A 50 -1.61 -1.91 15.25
N LYS A 51 -2.52 -1.36 16.06
CA LYS A 51 -2.99 -2.04 17.28
C LYS A 51 -3.77 -3.31 16.93
N ALA A 52 -4.60 -3.29 15.89
CA ALA A 52 -5.34 -4.45 15.43
C ALA A 52 -4.40 -5.57 14.97
N LEU A 53 -3.41 -5.26 14.12
CA LEU A 53 -2.39 -6.21 13.66
C LEU A 53 -1.67 -6.88 14.82
N ARG A 54 -1.18 -6.10 15.78
CA ARG A 54 -0.53 -6.66 16.98
C ARG A 54 -1.45 -7.62 17.75
N ARG A 55 -2.74 -7.30 17.86
CA ARG A 55 -3.69 -8.19 18.54
C ARG A 55 -3.97 -9.46 17.75
N LEU A 56 -4.08 -9.36 16.43
CA LEU A 56 -4.22 -10.52 15.54
C LEU A 56 -2.99 -11.43 15.62
N SER A 57 -1.76 -10.88 15.60
CA SER A 57 -0.53 -11.66 15.73
C SER A 57 -0.38 -12.32 17.11
N GLU A 58 -0.96 -11.74 18.16
CA GLU A 58 -1.04 -12.32 19.51
C GLU A 58 -2.17 -13.35 19.66
N GLY A 59 -3.00 -13.57 18.62
CA GLY A 59 -4.18 -14.45 18.66
C GLY A 59 -5.39 -13.86 19.41
N ASP A 60 -5.36 -12.58 19.79
CA ASP A 60 -6.44 -11.88 20.48
C ASP A 60 -7.43 -11.25 19.48
N ALA A 61 -8.16 -12.11 18.76
CA ALA A 61 -9.12 -11.71 17.73
C ALA A 61 -10.17 -10.74 18.28
N GLU A 62 -10.70 -10.97 19.48
CA GLU A 62 -11.74 -10.12 20.06
C GLU A 62 -11.27 -8.66 20.29
N LYS A 63 -10.02 -8.46 20.73
CA LYS A 63 -9.45 -7.11 20.84
C LYS A 63 -9.16 -6.50 19.47
N ALA A 64 -8.69 -7.30 18.51
CA ALA A 64 -8.47 -6.83 17.15
C ALA A 64 -9.78 -6.31 16.53
N ASP A 65 -10.86 -7.07 16.67
CA ASP A 65 -12.19 -6.75 16.15
C ASP A 65 -12.68 -5.39 16.67
N ARG A 66 -12.45 -5.09 17.94
CA ARG A 66 -12.79 -3.77 18.51
C ARG A 66 -11.99 -2.63 17.90
N MET A 67 -10.74 -2.86 17.52
CA MET A 67 -9.92 -1.83 16.87
C MET A 67 -10.34 -1.65 15.40
N ILE A 68 -10.63 -2.75 14.70
CA ILE A 68 -11.16 -2.74 13.33
C ILE A 68 -12.50 -2.00 13.27
N ALA A 69 -13.44 -2.31 14.17
CA ALA A 69 -14.73 -1.63 14.24
C ALA A 69 -14.59 -0.12 14.49
N ARG A 70 -13.59 0.29 15.29
CA ARG A 70 -13.30 1.71 15.52
C ARG A 70 -12.69 2.39 14.28
N ALA A 71 -11.80 1.70 13.57
CA ALA A 71 -11.21 2.22 12.33
C ALA A 71 -12.28 2.34 11.23
N ALA A 72 -13.16 1.34 11.13
CA ALA A 72 -14.32 1.36 10.23
C ALA A 72 -15.32 2.47 10.59
N ALA A 73 -15.39 2.89 11.87
CA ALA A 73 -16.29 3.96 12.29
C ALA A 73 -15.76 5.37 12.01
N LEU A 74 -14.53 5.53 11.50
CA LEU A 74 -14.00 6.84 11.14
C LEU A 74 -14.86 7.49 10.03
N PRO A 75 -15.07 8.82 10.08
CA PRO A 75 -15.82 9.54 9.05
C PRO A 75 -15.20 9.38 7.67
N PHE A 76 -16.04 9.43 6.63
CA PHE A 76 -15.56 9.48 5.25
C PHE A 76 -14.75 10.75 5.04
N ASP A 77 -13.61 10.61 4.37
CA ASP A 77 -12.77 11.73 3.99
C ASP A 77 -13.21 12.23 2.62
N GLU A 78 -13.92 13.35 2.60
CA GLU A 78 -14.41 13.98 1.37
C GLU A 78 -13.29 14.52 0.48
N ARG A 79 -12.10 14.80 1.06
CA ARG A 79 -10.96 15.31 0.29
C ARG A 79 -10.27 14.18 -0.46
N GLU A 80 -10.01 13.08 0.25
CA GLU A 80 -9.35 11.89 -0.32
C GLU A 80 -10.34 10.95 -1.01
N HIS A 81 -11.64 11.25 -0.93
CA HIS A 81 -12.74 10.43 -1.41
C HIS A 81 -12.66 8.97 -0.95
N ALA A 82 -12.24 8.76 0.30
CA ALA A 82 -11.98 7.44 0.85
C ALA A 82 -12.40 7.33 2.32
N TRP A 83 -12.63 6.10 2.78
CA TRP A 83 -12.73 5.83 4.21
C TRP A 83 -11.32 5.68 4.80
N PRO A 84 -10.93 6.51 5.80
CA PRO A 84 -9.58 6.45 6.38
C PRO A 84 -9.19 5.04 6.86
N GLY A 85 -10.13 4.33 7.48
CA GLY A 85 -9.90 2.96 7.95
C GLY A 85 -9.58 1.97 6.84
N THR A 86 -10.33 1.96 5.73
CA THR A 86 -10.08 1.02 4.63
C THR A 86 -8.86 1.44 3.81
N GLY A 87 -8.71 2.73 3.53
CA GLY A 87 -7.60 3.24 2.74
C GLY A 87 -6.25 3.13 3.44
N MET A 88 -6.19 3.26 4.77
CA MET A 88 -4.95 2.99 5.51
C MET A 88 -4.66 1.50 5.65
N ALA A 89 -5.67 0.63 5.68
CA ALA A 89 -5.43 -0.82 5.69
C ALA A 89 -4.84 -1.31 4.37
N GLU A 90 -5.31 -0.76 3.25
CA GLU A 90 -4.71 -0.94 1.91
C GLU A 90 -3.29 -0.42 1.86
N GLN A 91 -3.08 0.85 2.25
CA GLN A 91 -1.74 1.47 2.25
C GLN A 91 -0.74 0.63 3.05
N MET A 92 -1.11 0.15 4.25
CA MET A 92 -0.21 -0.69 5.06
C MET A 92 0.19 -2.00 4.37
N LEU A 93 -0.73 -2.64 3.63
CA LEU A 93 -0.41 -3.86 2.87
C LEU A 93 0.47 -3.53 1.66
N PHE A 94 0.17 -2.43 0.97
CA PHE A 94 1.00 -1.95 -0.14
C PHE A 94 2.43 -1.66 0.32
N ASP A 95 2.60 -0.87 1.39
CA ASP A 95 3.91 -0.49 1.94
C ASP A 95 4.73 -1.74 2.27
N LEU A 96 4.14 -2.74 2.93
CA LEU A 96 4.82 -4.01 3.21
C LEU A 96 5.34 -4.72 1.95
N LEU A 97 4.54 -4.76 0.88
CA LEU A 97 4.91 -5.43 -0.37
C LEU A 97 5.97 -4.62 -1.14
N ALA A 98 5.84 -3.29 -1.13
CA ALA A 98 6.78 -2.38 -1.77
C ALA A 98 8.15 -2.42 -1.06
N ASP A 99 8.17 -2.31 0.27
CA ASP A 99 9.37 -2.41 1.10
C ASP A 99 10.10 -3.74 0.84
N GLN A 100 9.36 -4.86 0.82
CA GLN A 100 9.95 -6.17 0.52
C GLN A 100 10.56 -6.24 -0.89
N ALA A 101 9.91 -5.62 -1.87
CA ALA A 101 10.41 -5.59 -3.24
C ALA A 101 11.69 -4.75 -3.35
N GLU A 102 11.72 -3.59 -2.67
CA GLU A 102 12.91 -2.73 -2.59
C GLU A 102 14.08 -3.47 -1.93
N GLU A 103 13.86 -4.17 -0.82
CA GLU A 103 14.90 -4.96 -0.13
C GLU A 103 15.50 -6.05 -1.05
N VAL A 104 14.65 -6.75 -1.81
CA VAL A 104 15.11 -7.78 -2.76
C VAL A 104 15.86 -7.15 -3.93
N ALA A 105 15.41 -6.01 -4.45
CA ALA A 105 16.06 -5.31 -5.55
C ALA A 105 17.45 -4.81 -5.14
N ALA A 106 17.55 -4.11 -4.00
CA ALA A 106 18.82 -3.69 -3.41
C ALA A 106 19.76 -4.88 -3.22
N PHE A 107 19.20 -6.03 -2.80
CA PHE A 107 19.98 -7.24 -2.64
C PHE A 107 20.59 -7.77 -3.93
N LEU A 108 19.81 -7.81 -5.01
CA LEU A 108 20.23 -8.34 -6.30
C LEU A 108 21.20 -7.41 -7.04
N ASP A 109 21.05 -6.09 -6.85
CA ASP A 109 21.92 -5.09 -7.48
C ASP A 109 23.30 -5.01 -6.82
N GLY A 110 23.48 -5.66 -5.66
CA GLY A 110 24.75 -5.68 -4.95
C GLY A 110 25.07 -4.34 -4.28
N ASP A 111 24.07 -3.50 -4.03
CA ASP A 111 24.18 -2.19 -3.36
C ASP A 111 24.43 -2.33 -1.84
N TRP A 112 25.11 -3.41 -1.44
CA TRP A 112 25.64 -3.63 -0.09
C TRP A 112 27.10 -3.19 0.04
N GLU A 113 27.65 -2.56 -0.99
CA GLU A 113 29.05 -2.11 -1.00
C GLU A 113 29.22 -0.86 -0.10
N ASP A 114 30.03 -1.03 0.96
CA ASP A 114 30.85 -0.02 1.64
C ASP A 114 30.36 0.74 2.89
N ASP A 115 29.42 0.22 3.69
CA ASP A 115 29.39 0.61 5.13
C ASP A 115 30.20 -0.39 5.96
N GLU A 116 31.51 -0.14 5.99
CA GLU A 116 32.42 -0.40 7.12
C GLU A 116 32.11 -1.69 7.91
N TRP A 117 32.41 -2.85 7.32
CA TRP A 117 32.47 -4.13 8.04
C TRP A 117 33.59 -4.06 9.08
N ASP A 118 33.29 -3.49 10.24
CA ASP A 118 34.07 -3.64 11.47
C ASP A 118 34.14 -5.15 11.77
N GLU A 119 35.36 -5.70 11.81
CA GLU A 119 35.68 -7.13 11.99
C GLU A 119 35.19 -7.75 13.33
N ASP A 120 34.25 -7.11 14.03
CA ASP A 120 33.85 -7.44 15.42
C ASP A 120 32.32 -7.56 15.63
N LEU A 121 31.55 -7.88 14.59
CA LEU A 121 30.12 -8.23 14.75
C LEU A 121 29.93 -9.75 14.69
N GLY A 122 29.79 -10.34 15.88
CA GLY A 122 29.38 -11.73 16.05
C GLY A 122 28.04 -12.00 15.36
N GLU A 123 28.01 -13.11 14.60
CA GLU A 123 26.81 -13.77 14.05
C GLU A 123 25.60 -12.86 13.84
N ILE A 124 25.69 -12.00 12.81
CA ILE A 124 24.48 -11.38 12.25
C ILE A 124 23.77 -12.46 11.43
N ASP A 125 22.76 -13.09 12.04
CA ASP A 125 21.79 -13.98 11.39
C ASP A 125 20.76 -13.13 10.62
N GLU A 126 21.22 -12.24 9.73
CA GLU A 126 20.36 -11.51 8.81
C GLU A 126 20.17 -12.39 7.56
N GLY A 127 19.06 -13.13 7.56
CA GLY A 127 18.68 -13.99 6.43
C GLY A 127 18.55 -13.19 5.13
N PHE A 128 18.79 -13.85 4.01
CA PHE A 128 18.61 -13.27 2.68
C PHE A 128 17.14 -12.84 2.47
N PRO A 129 16.87 -11.66 1.88
CA PRO A 129 15.50 -11.22 1.65
C PRO A 129 14.79 -12.22 0.73
N VAL A 130 13.58 -12.62 1.12
CA VAL A 130 12.79 -13.61 0.38
C VAL A 130 12.16 -12.93 -0.85
N PRO A 131 12.31 -13.50 -2.07
CA PRO A 131 11.65 -12.96 -3.25
C PRO A 131 10.14 -12.89 -3.08
N LEU A 132 9.52 -11.80 -3.54
CA LEU A 132 8.11 -11.55 -3.28
C LEU A 132 7.17 -12.50 -4.05
N GLU A 133 7.53 -12.91 -5.27
CA GLU A 133 6.68 -13.75 -6.11
C GLU A 133 6.32 -15.12 -5.50
N PRO A 134 7.27 -15.92 -4.97
CA PRO A 134 6.93 -17.18 -4.31
C PRO A 134 6.10 -16.96 -3.05
N VAL A 135 6.33 -15.88 -2.29
CA VAL A 135 5.51 -15.52 -1.12
C VAL A 135 4.07 -15.22 -1.55
N VAL A 136 3.88 -14.36 -2.55
CA VAL A 136 2.56 -14.00 -3.06
C VAL A 136 1.82 -15.22 -3.60
N ALA A 137 2.49 -16.08 -4.37
CA ALA A 137 1.90 -17.32 -4.88
C ALA A 137 1.45 -18.24 -3.74
N TYR A 138 2.28 -18.40 -2.71
CA TYR A 138 1.94 -19.20 -1.53
C TYR A 138 0.75 -18.62 -0.75
N VAL A 139 0.74 -17.31 -0.50
CA VAL A 139 -0.38 -16.65 0.21
C VAL A 139 -1.66 -16.73 -0.61
N ALA A 140 -1.60 -16.57 -1.94
CA ALA A 140 -2.75 -16.66 -2.84
C ALA A 140 -3.49 -18.01 -2.74
N GLU A 141 -2.79 -19.10 -2.43
CA GLU A 141 -3.41 -20.43 -2.24
C GLU A 141 -4.21 -20.56 -0.93
N GLN A 142 -4.03 -19.65 0.03
CA GLN A 142 -4.59 -19.77 1.37
C GLN A 142 -5.65 -18.73 1.73
N VAL A 143 -5.85 -17.74 0.87
CA VAL A 143 -6.76 -16.62 1.13
C VAL A 143 -8.20 -16.95 0.76
N GLY A 144 -9.14 -16.46 1.57
CA GLY A 144 -10.56 -16.47 1.22
C GLY A 144 -10.90 -15.42 0.14
N PRO A 145 -12.15 -15.37 -0.37
CA PRO A 145 -12.50 -14.43 -1.44
C PRO A 145 -12.21 -12.96 -1.14
N ALA A 146 -12.55 -12.46 0.06
CA ALA A 146 -12.31 -11.06 0.43
C ALA A 146 -10.81 -10.74 0.58
N GLU A 147 -10.05 -11.65 1.18
CA GLU A 147 -8.58 -11.56 1.28
C GLU A 147 -7.94 -11.64 -0.12
N GLY A 148 -8.49 -12.45 -1.02
CA GLY A 148 -8.05 -12.56 -2.41
C GLY A 148 -8.22 -11.27 -3.19
N VAL A 149 -9.34 -10.53 -3.00
CA VAL A 149 -9.51 -9.19 -3.59
C VAL A 149 -8.43 -8.23 -3.07
N ALA A 150 -8.21 -8.20 -1.75
CA ALA A 150 -7.22 -7.32 -1.12
C ALA A 150 -5.77 -7.63 -1.58
N LEU A 151 -5.40 -8.91 -1.63
CA LEU A 151 -4.09 -9.35 -2.10
C LEU A 151 -3.89 -9.00 -3.58
N ARG A 152 -4.90 -9.28 -4.42
CA ARG A 152 -4.83 -8.99 -5.85
C ARG A 152 -4.64 -7.50 -6.12
N ASP A 153 -5.44 -6.66 -5.50
CA ASP A 153 -5.41 -5.20 -5.67
C ASP A 153 -4.06 -4.60 -5.26
N ALA A 154 -3.55 -5.00 -4.08
CA ALA A 154 -2.25 -4.55 -3.61
C ALA A 154 -1.10 -5.02 -4.53
N VAL A 155 -1.12 -6.27 -4.98
CA VAL A 155 -0.09 -6.83 -5.88
C VAL A 155 -0.16 -6.21 -7.27
N GLU A 156 -1.35 -5.98 -7.82
CA GLU A 156 -1.52 -5.30 -9.11
C GLU A 156 -0.98 -3.86 -9.03
N THR A 157 -1.25 -3.14 -7.94
CA THR A 157 -0.73 -1.79 -7.71
C THR A 157 0.81 -1.79 -7.61
N VAL A 158 1.40 -2.68 -6.81
CA VAL A 158 2.87 -2.83 -6.72
C VAL A 158 3.48 -3.20 -8.07
N ALA A 159 2.82 -4.05 -8.86
CA ALA A 159 3.32 -4.46 -10.17
C ALA A 159 3.18 -3.37 -11.24
N ASP A 160 2.18 -2.48 -11.12
CA ASP A 160 1.99 -1.32 -11.99
C ASP A 160 3.03 -0.23 -11.69
N ASP A 161 3.32 -0.01 -10.41
CA ASP A 161 4.34 0.93 -9.93
C ASP A 161 5.75 0.29 -9.81
N GLY A 162 5.90 -0.95 -10.25
CA GLY A 162 7.06 -1.79 -9.91
C GLY A 162 8.42 -1.20 -10.26
N ALA A 163 8.50 -0.39 -11.32
CA ALA A 163 9.74 0.31 -11.69
C ALA A 163 10.25 1.28 -10.60
N LEU A 164 9.38 1.80 -9.74
CA LEU A 164 9.74 2.63 -8.59
C LEU A 164 10.41 1.82 -7.48
N TYR A 165 10.07 0.53 -7.37
CA TYR A 165 10.48 -0.38 -6.31
C TYR A 165 11.54 -1.40 -6.77
N GLY A 166 12.22 -1.14 -7.89
CA GLY A 166 13.22 -2.05 -8.46
C GLY A 166 12.66 -3.33 -9.11
N ILE A 167 11.34 -3.43 -9.25
CA ILE A 167 10.67 -4.60 -9.87
C ILE A 167 10.73 -4.48 -11.39
N GLY A 168 11.52 -5.35 -12.01
CA GLY A 168 11.59 -5.44 -13.48
C GLY A 168 10.30 -5.96 -14.14
N PRO A 169 10.10 -5.76 -15.46
CA PRO A 169 8.88 -6.18 -16.16
C PRO A 169 8.57 -7.68 -16.05
N GLU A 170 9.60 -8.52 -16.03
CA GLU A 170 9.43 -9.97 -15.85
C GLU A 170 8.90 -10.33 -14.47
N GLN A 171 9.43 -9.68 -13.43
CA GLN A 171 9.00 -9.87 -12.04
C GLN A 171 7.57 -9.37 -11.83
N ALA A 172 7.25 -8.18 -12.36
CA ALA A 172 5.90 -7.65 -12.36
C ALA A 172 4.91 -8.56 -13.13
N GLY A 173 5.37 -9.25 -14.18
CA GLY A 173 4.59 -10.27 -14.88
C GLY A 173 4.28 -11.49 -14.00
N ARG A 174 5.29 -11.99 -13.28
CA ARG A 174 5.15 -13.13 -12.34
C ARG A 174 4.24 -12.81 -11.15
N LEU A 175 4.31 -11.59 -10.62
CA LEU A 175 3.39 -11.11 -9.58
C LEU A 175 1.94 -11.11 -10.06
N ARG A 176 1.67 -10.57 -11.27
CA ARG A 176 0.32 -10.59 -11.85
C ARG A 176 -0.18 -12.00 -12.12
N GLU A 177 0.69 -12.90 -12.58
CA GLU A 177 0.34 -14.31 -12.78
C GLU A 177 -0.06 -14.98 -11.46
N ALA A 178 0.66 -14.73 -10.36
CA ALA A 178 0.39 -15.31 -9.05
C ALA A 178 -1.00 -14.94 -8.50
N VAL A 179 -1.52 -13.75 -8.82
CA VAL A 179 -2.84 -13.28 -8.36
C VAL A 179 -3.93 -13.36 -9.42
N ALA A 180 -3.64 -13.85 -10.64
CA ALA A 180 -4.57 -13.80 -11.77
C ALA A 180 -5.90 -14.53 -11.51
N ALA A 181 -5.85 -15.62 -10.72
CA ALA A 181 -7.01 -16.44 -10.37
C ALA A 181 -7.82 -15.88 -9.18
N LEU A 182 -7.30 -14.89 -8.46
CA LEU A 182 -7.98 -14.27 -7.33
C LEU A 182 -9.15 -13.40 -7.81
N PRO A 183 -10.22 -13.26 -7.02
CA PRO A 183 -11.37 -12.45 -7.40
C PRO A 183 -11.01 -10.96 -7.58
N VAL A 184 -11.74 -10.29 -8.47
CA VAL A 184 -11.69 -8.83 -8.65
C VAL A 184 -12.90 -8.22 -7.95
N GLY A 185 -12.70 -7.09 -7.27
CA GLY A 185 -13.76 -6.35 -6.61
C GLY A 185 -13.21 -5.06 -6.01
N PRO A 186 -14.08 -4.20 -5.44
CA PRO A 186 -13.61 -3.03 -4.73
C PRO A 186 -12.91 -3.42 -3.41
N SER A 187 -11.82 -2.76 -3.12
CA SER A 187 -10.99 -2.90 -1.91
C SER A 187 -10.52 -1.51 -1.45
N GLY A 188 -9.98 -1.44 -0.23
CA GLY A 188 -9.26 -0.26 0.24
C GLY A 188 -9.99 1.07 0.03
N ARG A 189 -9.35 1.98 -0.70
CA ARG A 189 -9.83 3.30 -1.11
C ARG A 189 -10.94 3.26 -2.15
N ALA A 190 -11.09 2.18 -2.91
CA ALA A 190 -12.13 2.02 -3.93
C ALA A 190 -13.54 1.74 -3.35
N ILE A 191 -13.65 1.54 -2.03
CA ILE A 191 -14.93 1.38 -1.35
C ILE A 191 -15.67 2.72 -1.25
N GLY A 192 -16.84 2.81 -1.88
CA GLY A 192 -17.63 4.04 -1.98
C GLY A 192 -18.20 4.57 -0.65
N PRO A 193 -18.66 5.84 -0.60
CA PRO A 193 -19.24 6.47 0.58
C PRO A 193 -20.56 5.82 1.06
N GLU A 194 -21.20 5.01 0.24
CA GLU A 194 -22.40 4.24 0.58
C GLU A 194 -22.11 2.97 1.40
N ALA A 195 -20.84 2.58 1.53
CA ALA A 195 -20.45 1.34 2.16
C ALA A 195 -20.82 1.29 3.65
N GLY A 196 -21.45 0.18 4.05
CA GLY A 196 -21.86 -0.05 5.43
C GLY A 196 -20.68 -0.26 6.38
N ALA A 197 -20.90 -0.16 7.70
CA ALA A 197 -19.86 -0.47 8.69
C ALA A 197 -19.33 -1.91 8.56
N ALA A 198 -20.23 -2.90 8.41
CA ALA A 198 -19.84 -4.31 8.28
C ALA A 198 -18.98 -4.59 7.03
N GLU A 199 -19.28 -3.91 5.92
CA GLU A 199 -18.48 -4.01 4.70
C GLU A 199 -17.08 -3.42 4.89
N ARG A 200 -16.99 -2.22 5.47
CA ARG A 200 -15.71 -1.57 5.79
C ARG A 200 -14.88 -2.39 6.77
N GLU A 201 -15.50 -2.97 7.81
CA GLU A 201 -14.83 -3.88 8.74
C GLU A 201 -14.30 -5.14 8.04
N SER A 202 -15.09 -5.71 7.12
CA SER A 202 -14.67 -6.87 6.33
C SER A 202 -13.46 -6.56 5.43
N VAL A 203 -13.48 -5.40 4.76
CA VAL A 203 -12.37 -4.94 3.91
C VAL A 203 -11.11 -4.70 4.74
N ILE A 204 -11.22 -3.99 5.86
CA ILE A 204 -10.09 -3.77 6.76
C ILE A 204 -9.50 -5.11 7.22
N ARG A 205 -10.36 -6.02 7.70
CA ARG A 205 -9.90 -7.34 8.17
C ARG A 205 -9.16 -8.10 7.06
N ALA A 206 -9.69 -8.12 5.85
CA ALA A 206 -9.08 -8.80 4.72
C ALA A 206 -7.63 -8.32 4.49
N HIS A 207 -7.41 -7.01 4.45
CA HIS A 207 -6.07 -6.43 4.28
C HIS A 207 -5.13 -6.81 5.43
N LEU A 208 -5.59 -6.70 6.69
CA LEU A 208 -4.75 -7.02 7.84
C LEU A 208 -4.41 -8.52 7.91
N MET A 209 -5.31 -9.41 7.49
CA MET A 209 -5.02 -10.85 7.44
C MET A 209 -4.02 -11.19 6.34
N VAL A 210 -4.14 -10.58 5.16
CA VAL A 210 -3.15 -10.72 4.08
C VAL A 210 -1.80 -10.17 4.52
N TYR A 211 -1.78 -8.97 5.12
CA TYR A 211 -0.57 -8.36 5.67
C TYR A 211 0.17 -9.34 6.59
N LEU A 212 -0.54 -9.95 7.56
CA LEU A 212 0.08 -10.86 8.51
C LEU A 212 0.65 -12.10 7.84
N ARG A 213 -0.04 -12.66 6.86
CA ARG A 213 0.44 -13.82 6.12
C ARG A 213 1.72 -13.48 5.35
N VAL A 214 1.71 -12.41 4.58
CA VAL A 214 2.89 -11.94 3.85
C VAL A 214 4.05 -11.67 4.81
N ALA A 215 3.81 -10.93 5.89
CA ALA A 215 4.85 -10.58 6.87
C ALA A 215 5.44 -11.79 7.62
N VAL A 216 4.70 -12.88 7.76
CA VAL A 216 5.23 -14.14 8.32
C VAL A 216 6.13 -14.83 7.31
N GLU A 217 5.70 -14.92 6.05
CA GLU A 217 6.44 -15.62 5.00
C GLU A 217 7.69 -14.87 4.53
N THR A 218 7.73 -13.54 4.63
CA THR A 218 8.93 -12.76 4.27
C THR A 218 9.99 -12.71 5.37
N ARG A 219 9.65 -13.10 6.60
CA ARG A 219 10.56 -13.13 7.76
C ARG A 219 11.04 -14.53 8.17
N SER A 220 10.59 -15.56 7.45
CA SER A 220 10.88 -16.98 7.74
C SER A 220 12.06 -17.49 6.91
#